data_AF-A0A958BPG9-F1
#
_entry.id   AF-A0A958BPG9-F1
#
_cell.length_a   1.000
_cell.length_b   1.000
_cell.length_c   1.000
_cell.angle_alpha   90.00
_cell.angle_beta   90.00
_cell.angle_gamma   90.00
#
_symmetry.space_group_name_H-M   'P 1'
#
loop_
_entity.id
_entity.type
_entity.pdbx_description
1 polymer ?
#
loop_
_entity_poly.entity_id
_entity_poly.type
_entity_poly.pdbx_seq_one_letter_code
_entity_poly.pdbx_strand_id
1 'polypeptide(L)'
;FLRHIERCRVLIYLLDMTPEVEPSPIKAFRILHEELERHNPELSERRTLVALTKMDTAPDAARVSEVREHFAKMDLPVFTISSVTGEGLDALLFATKEELARAREQAQAEEQEARDTNLIHE
;
A
#
# COMPACT_ATOMS: atom_id res chain seq x y z
N PHE A 1 16.53 6.58 2.34
CA PHE A 1 15.12 6.20 2.15
C PHE A 1 14.92 4.69 2.25
N LEU A 2 15.32 3.87 1.27
CA LEU A 2 15.04 2.42 1.23
C LEU A 2 15.32 1.63 2.53
N ARG A 3 16.49 1.80 3.17
CA ARG A 3 16.79 1.20 4.49
C ARG A 3 15.81 1.52 5.64
N HIS A 4 14.93 2.50 5.47
CA HIS A 4 13.86 2.82 6.42
C HIS A 4 12.56 2.08 6.04
N ILE A 5 12.26 1.94 4.75
CA ILE A 5 11.05 1.23 4.27
C ILE A 5 11.12 -0.28 4.59
N GLU A 6 12.34 -0.83 4.62
CA GLU A 6 12.65 -2.18 5.14
C GLU A 6 12.11 -2.42 6.56
N ARG A 7 11.94 -1.38 7.39
CA ARG A 7 11.41 -1.50 8.76
C ARG A 7 9.87 -1.32 8.88
N CYS A 8 9.15 -0.94 7.81
CA CYS A 8 7.77 -0.45 7.92
C CYS A 8 6.66 -1.52 8.11
N ARG A 9 6.83 -2.73 7.56
CA ARG A 9 5.81 -3.81 7.42
C ARG A 9 4.47 -3.48 6.72
N VAL A 10 3.93 -2.28 6.80
CA VAL A 10 2.80 -1.79 5.98
C VAL A 10 3.29 -0.68 5.05
N LEU A 11 2.87 -0.72 3.78
CA LEU A 11 3.19 0.29 2.76
C LEU A 11 1.92 1.02 2.30
N ILE A 12 2.04 2.31 1.97
CA ILE A 12 0.97 3.10 1.35
C ILE A 12 1.52 3.74 0.09
N TYR A 13 0.97 3.39 -1.07
CA TYR A 13 1.31 4.04 -2.33
C TYR A 13 0.42 5.27 -2.49
N LEU A 14 1.03 6.46 -2.36
CA LEU A 14 0.36 7.73 -2.63
C LEU A 14 0.44 8.01 -4.15
N LEU A 15 -0.70 7.98 -4.83
CA LEU A 15 -0.80 8.18 -6.27
C LEU A 15 -1.52 9.50 -6.54
N ASP A 16 -0.87 10.38 -7.31
CA ASP A 16 -1.35 11.73 -7.57
C ASP A 16 -2.42 11.73 -8.68
N MET A 17 -3.61 12.24 -8.37
CA MET A 17 -4.74 12.27 -9.31
C MET A 17 -4.83 13.56 -10.15
N THR A 18 -3.93 14.54 -9.94
CA THR A 18 -3.94 15.81 -10.68
C THR A 18 -3.94 15.56 -12.20
N PRO A 19 -4.79 16.24 -13.00
CA PRO A 19 -5.00 15.91 -14.42
C PRO A 19 -3.73 15.83 -15.27
N GLU A 20 -2.79 16.77 -15.13
CA GLU A 20 -1.57 16.83 -15.95
C GLU A 20 -0.44 15.90 -15.49
N VAL A 21 -0.65 15.10 -14.44
CA VAL A 21 0.40 14.19 -13.93
C VAL A 21 0.60 12.99 -14.85
N GLU A 22 1.82 12.90 -15.38
CA GLU A 22 2.39 11.74 -16.07
C GLU A 22 3.69 11.28 -15.36
N PRO A 23 3.99 9.96 -15.31
CA PRO A 23 3.20 8.86 -15.86
C PRO A 23 1.87 8.67 -15.12
N SER A 24 0.86 8.14 -15.81
CA SER A 24 -0.45 7.83 -15.21
C SER A 24 -0.35 7.06 -13.88
N PRO A 25 -1.31 7.22 -12.94
CA PRO A 25 -1.24 6.65 -11.58
C PRO A 25 -0.92 5.14 -11.53
N ILE A 26 -1.54 4.36 -12.42
CA ILE A 26 -1.32 2.92 -12.56
C ILE A 26 0.13 2.62 -13.00
N LYS A 27 0.65 3.37 -13.97
CA LYS A 27 2.01 3.21 -14.47
C LYS A 27 3.04 3.67 -13.43
N ALA A 28 2.76 4.74 -12.70
CA ALA A 28 3.60 5.20 -11.58
C ALA A 28 3.68 4.15 -10.46
N PHE A 29 2.54 3.57 -10.05
CA PHE A 29 2.50 2.44 -9.11
C PHE A 29 3.38 1.29 -9.59
N ARG A 30 3.19 0.84 -10.84
CA ARG A 30 3.92 -0.32 -11.37
C ARG A 30 5.43 -0.09 -11.39
N ILE A 31 5.89 1.07 -11.85
CA ILE A 31 7.32 1.43 -11.85
C ILE A 31 7.89 1.36 -10.43
N LEU A 32 7.20 1.96 -9.44
CA LEU A 32 7.66 1.96 -8.06
C LEU A 32 7.61 0.57 -7.41
N HIS A 33 6.62 -0.26 -7.78
CA HIS A 33 6.53 -1.65 -7.32
C HIS A 33 7.68 -2.51 -7.89
N GLU A 34 7.94 -2.44 -9.19
CA GLU A 34 9.09 -3.09 -9.85
C GLU A 34 10.44 -2.60 -9.29
N GLU A 35 10.56 -1.33 -8.88
CA GLU A 35 11.75 -0.80 -8.20
C GLU A 35 11.93 -1.36 -6.78
N LEU A 36 10.84 -1.47 -6.01
CA LEU A 36 10.88 -2.03 -4.65
C LEU A 36 11.17 -3.53 -4.66
N GLU A 37 10.53 -4.30 -5.54
CA GLU A 37 10.75 -5.73 -5.75
C GLU A 37 12.21 -6.03 -6.12
N ARG A 38 12.78 -5.27 -7.07
CA ARG A 38 14.20 -5.40 -7.47
C ARG A 38 15.19 -5.02 -6.36
N HIS A 39 14.79 -4.19 -5.40
CA HIS A 39 15.62 -3.83 -4.25
C HIS A 39 15.54 -4.89 -3.15
N ASN A 40 14.34 -5.36 -2.79
CA ASN A 40 14.11 -6.51 -1.92
C ASN A 40 12.71 -7.09 -2.20
N PRO A 41 12.58 -8.35 -2.66
CA PRO A 41 11.28 -9.02 -2.88
C PRO A 41 10.36 -9.04 -1.64
N GLU A 42 10.91 -9.08 -0.42
CA GLU A 42 10.13 -9.00 0.82
C GLU A 42 9.44 -7.63 1.03
N LEU A 43 9.69 -6.64 0.17
CA LEU A 43 8.99 -5.35 0.19
C LEU A 43 7.72 -5.36 -0.67
N SER A 44 7.73 -6.04 -1.82
CA SER A 44 6.55 -6.13 -2.70
C SER A 44 5.46 -7.04 -2.10
N GLU A 45 5.84 -8.01 -1.27
CA GLU A 45 4.91 -8.90 -0.54
C GLU A 45 4.24 -8.23 0.68
N ARG A 46 4.60 -7.00 1.04
CA ARG A 46 4.07 -6.34 2.25
C ARG A 46 2.62 -5.92 2.07
N ARG A 47 1.88 -5.97 3.19
CA ARG A 47 0.52 -5.43 3.29
C ARG A 47 0.52 -3.98 2.81
N THR A 48 -0.29 -3.73 1.80
CA THR A 48 -0.21 -2.53 0.97
C THR A 48 -1.57 -1.88 0.84
N LEU A 49 -1.62 -0.56 0.97
CA LEU A 49 -2.79 0.28 0.69
C LEU A 49 -2.47 1.25 -0.45
N VAL A 50 -3.48 1.63 -1.23
CA VAL A 50 -3.37 2.66 -2.27
C VAL A 50 -4.15 3.89 -1.83
N ALA A 51 -3.50 5.05 -1.86
CA ALA A 51 -4.09 6.35 -1.53
C ALA A 51 -4.04 7.27 -2.76
N LEU A 52 -5.18 7.43 -3.42
CA LEU A 52 -5.37 8.39 -4.50
C LEU A 52 -5.44 9.79 -3.87
N THR A 53 -4.39 10.58 -4.02
CA THR A 53 -4.19 11.86 -3.33
C THR A 53 -4.46 13.06 -4.23
N LYS A 54 -4.56 14.25 -3.62
CA LYS A 54 -4.92 15.55 -4.21
C LYS A 54 -6.31 15.59 -4.83
N MET A 55 -7.29 14.93 -4.21
CA MET A 55 -8.69 14.95 -4.67
C MET A 55 -9.33 16.35 -4.70
N ASP A 56 -8.74 17.31 -3.98
CA ASP A 56 -9.07 18.74 -4.04
C ASP A 56 -8.80 19.41 -5.40
N THR A 57 -8.00 18.78 -6.27
CA THR A 57 -7.73 19.28 -7.64
C THR A 57 -8.87 19.06 -8.63
N ALA A 58 -10.03 18.54 -8.17
CA ALA A 58 -11.17 18.14 -8.99
C ALA A 58 -10.76 17.20 -10.16
N PRO A 59 -10.11 16.06 -9.87
CA PRO A 59 -9.68 15.11 -10.90
C PRO A 59 -10.89 14.51 -11.63
N ASP A 60 -10.67 14.11 -12.89
CA ASP A 60 -11.72 13.49 -13.70
C ASP A 60 -12.30 12.22 -13.06
N ALA A 61 -13.62 12.14 -12.99
CA ALA A 61 -14.32 11.05 -12.30
C ALA A 61 -14.16 9.69 -13.00
N ALA A 62 -14.02 9.67 -14.34
CA ALA A 62 -13.79 8.43 -15.06
C ALA A 62 -12.37 7.89 -14.80
N ARG A 63 -11.34 8.76 -14.81
CA ARG A 63 -9.98 8.44 -14.38
C ARG A 63 -9.93 7.91 -12.94
N VAL A 64 -10.69 8.50 -12.01
CA VAL A 64 -10.77 8.00 -10.62
C VAL A 64 -11.42 6.61 -10.56
N SER A 65 -12.49 6.35 -11.34
CA SER A 65 -13.13 5.02 -11.41
C SER A 65 -12.20 3.97 -12.01
N GLU A 66 -11.56 4.27 -13.14
CA GLU A 66 -10.60 3.38 -13.82
C GLU A 66 -9.48 2.94 -12.88
N VAL A 67 -8.87 3.89 -12.18
CA VAL A 67 -7.77 3.62 -11.23
C VAL A 67 -8.27 2.80 -10.03
N ARG A 68 -9.44 3.12 -9.47
CA ARG A 68 -10.07 2.32 -8.39
C ARG A 68 -10.36 0.89 -8.84
N GLU A 69 -10.95 0.69 -10.00
CA GLU A 69 -11.26 -0.64 -10.55
C GLU A 69 -10.00 -1.45 -10.86
N HIS A 70 -8.93 -0.80 -11.32
CA HIS A 70 -7.65 -1.46 -11.60
C HIS A 70 -7.05 -2.07 -10.33
N PHE A 71 -7.02 -1.31 -9.22
CA PHE A 71 -6.49 -1.80 -7.95
C PHE A 71 -7.44 -2.75 -7.20
N ALA A 72 -8.76 -2.59 -7.35
CA ALA A 72 -9.74 -3.55 -6.84
C ALA A 72 -9.58 -4.94 -7.47
N LYS A 73 -9.18 -5.03 -8.75
CA LYS A 73 -8.84 -6.30 -9.43
C LYS A 73 -7.54 -6.96 -8.95
N MET A 74 -6.77 -6.27 -8.12
CA MET A 74 -5.55 -6.78 -7.45
C MET A 74 -5.76 -6.96 -5.93
N ASP A 75 -7.02 -6.94 -5.46
CA ASP A 75 -7.40 -7.03 -4.05
C ASP A 75 -6.72 -6.00 -3.13
N LEU A 76 -6.27 -4.86 -3.69
CA LEU A 76 -5.62 -3.78 -2.95
C LEU A 76 -6.66 -2.77 -2.41
N PRO A 77 -6.66 -2.47 -1.11
CA PRO A 77 -7.51 -1.41 -0.54
C PRO A 77 -7.21 -0.03 -1.12
N VAL A 78 -8.21 0.61 -1.73
CA VAL A 78 -8.09 1.94 -2.37
C VAL A 78 -8.85 3.01 -1.61
N PHE A 79 -8.15 4.08 -1.25
CA PHE A 79 -8.68 5.26 -0.58
C PHE A 79 -8.51 6.49 -1.49
N THR A 80 -9.44 7.43 -1.40
CA THR A 80 -9.34 8.76 -2.02
C THR A 80 -9.18 9.78 -0.90
N ILE A 81 -8.12 10.60 -0.99
CA ILE A 81 -7.76 11.56 0.07
C ILE A 81 -7.44 12.95 -0.48
N SER A 82 -7.63 13.96 0.36
CA SER A 82 -6.95 15.25 0.21
C SER A 82 -6.22 15.59 1.50
N SER A 83 -4.89 15.75 1.40
CA SER A 83 -4.08 16.25 2.52
C SER A 83 -4.31 17.74 2.79
N VAL A 84 -5.01 18.47 1.91
CA VAL A 84 -5.34 19.89 2.06
C VAL A 84 -6.64 20.08 2.83
N THR A 85 -7.69 19.32 2.49
CA THR A 85 -8.99 19.40 3.17
C THR A 85 -9.11 18.47 4.37
N GLY A 86 -8.24 17.45 4.47
CA GLY A 86 -8.32 16.37 5.45
C GLY A 86 -9.26 15.23 5.04
N GLU A 87 -9.97 15.35 3.91
CA GLU A 87 -10.91 14.34 3.43
C GLU A 87 -10.23 12.98 3.24
N GLY A 88 -10.89 11.92 3.69
CA GLY A 88 -10.45 10.53 3.56
C GLY A 88 -9.29 10.10 4.47
N LEU A 89 -8.62 11.02 5.17
CA LEU A 89 -7.45 10.70 6.01
C LEU A 89 -7.81 9.76 7.16
N ASP A 90 -8.92 10.00 7.88
CA ASP A 90 -9.33 9.14 9.01
C ASP A 90 -9.61 7.70 8.56
N ALA A 91 -10.24 7.51 7.41
CA ALA A 91 -10.51 6.20 6.83
C ALA A 91 -9.21 5.47 6.44
N LEU A 92 -8.26 6.19 5.82
CA LEU A 92 -6.95 5.66 5.47
C LEU A 92 -6.14 5.29 6.73
N LEU A 93 -6.13 6.12 7.77
CA LEU A 93 -5.43 5.86 9.03
C LEU A 93 -6.04 4.68 9.78
N PHE A 94 -7.37 4.54 9.79
CA PHE A 94 -8.04 3.40 10.40
C PHE A 94 -7.68 2.09 9.69
N ALA A 95 -7.79 2.05 8.36
CA ALA A 95 -7.40 0.87 7.57
C ALA A 95 -5.90 0.54 7.71
N THR A 96 -5.03 1.56 7.76
CA THR A 96 -3.58 1.38 8.00
C THR A 96 -3.32 0.75 9.37
N LYS A 97 -4.08 1.12 10.40
CA LYS A 97 -4.00 0.54 11.75
C LYS A 97 -4.43 -0.92 11.75
N GLU A 98 -5.49 -1.28 11.01
CA GLU A 98 -5.95 -2.66 10.87
C GLU A 98 -4.92 -3.53 10.15
N GLU A 99 -4.40 -3.10 8.99
CA GLU A 99 -3.35 -3.85 8.29
C GLU A 99 -2.05 -3.96 9.09
N LEU A 100 -1.73 -2.98 9.93
CA LEU A 100 -0.60 -3.07 10.87
C LEU A 100 -0.83 -4.09 11.99
N ALA A 101 -2.07 -4.27 12.45
CA ALA A 101 -2.41 -5.33 13.40
C ALA A 101 -2.24 -6.71 12.74
N ARG A 102 -2.81 -6.91 11.54
CA ARG A 102 -2.64 -8.14 10.75
C ARG A 102 -1.18 -8.46 10.46
N ALA A 103 -0.36 -7.45 10.11
CA ALA A 103 1.08 -7.59 9.89
C ALA A 103 1.90 -7.95 11.15
N ARG A 104 1.32 -7.79 12.35
CA ARG A 104 1.92 -8.21 13.62
C ARG A 104 1.52 -9.63 13.97
N GLU A 105 0.23 -9.94 13.86
CA GLU A 105 -0.34 -11.27 14.10
C GLU A 105 0.31 -12.31 13.19
N GLN A 106 0.40 -12.03 11.89
CA GLN A 106 1.02 -12.92 10.90
C GLN A 106 2.48 -13.25 11.26
N ALA A 107 3.29 -12.23 11.56
CA ALA A 107 4.69 -12.46 11.91
C ALA A 107 4.88 -13.17 13.26
N GLN A 108 3.94 -13.01 14.21
CA GLN A 108 3.95 -13.76 15.47
C GLN A 108 3.60 -15.24 15.23
N ALA A 109 2.70 -15.54 14.30
CA ALA A 109 2.40 -16.91 13.88
C ALA A 109 3.61 -17.56 13.19
N GLU A 110 4.23 -16.87 12.23
CA GLU A 110 5.45 -17.32 11.53
C GLU A 110 6.60 -17.60 12.52
N GLU A 111 6.83 -16.72 13.50
CA GLU A 111 7.82 -16.92 14.57
C GLU A 111 7.50 -18.13 15.47
N GLN A 112 6.22 -18.42 15.71
CA GLN A 112 5.79 -19.53 16.56
C GLN A 112 5.89 -20.88 15.83
N GLU A 113 5.42 -20.96 14.58
CA GLU A 113 5.53 -22.15 13.73
C GLU A 113 7.01 -22.55 13.49
N ALA A 114 7.89 -21.55 13.31
CA ALA A 114 9.32 -21.80 13.18
C ALA A 114 9.96 -22.37 14.47
N ARG A 115 9.49 -21.97 15.66
CA ARG A 115 9.93 -22.55 16.94
C ARG A 115 9.44 -23.98 17.08
N ASP A 116 8.15 -24.21 16.86
CA ASP A 116 7.52 -25.52 17.05
C ASP A 116 8.08 -26.55 16.05
N THR A 117 8.42 -26.15 14.83
CA THR A 117 9.08 -27.01 13.82
C THR A 117 10.50 -27.41 14.23
N ASN A 118 11.25 -26.50 14.84
CA ASN A 118 12.62 -26.78 15.30
C ASN A 118 12.63 -27.71 16.54
N LEU A 119 11.65 -27.58 17.45
CA LEU A 119 11.50 -28.49 18.60
C LEU A 119 11.19 -29.95 18.21
N ILE A 120 10.80 -30.22 16.96
CA ILE A 120 10.50 -31.58 16.46
C ILE A 120 11.75 -32.25 15.84
N HIS A 121 12.84 -31.50 15.66
CA HIS A 121 14.08 -31.97 15.02
C HIS A 121 15.29 -32.09 15.98
N GLU A 122 15.09 -31.89 17.29
CA GLU A 122 16.06 -32.21 18.37
C GLU A 122 15.64 -33.47 19.16
#